data_AF-A0A9R1U6I9-F1
#
_entry.id   AF-A0A9R1U6I9-F1
#
_cell.length_a   1.000
_cell.length_b   1.000
_cell.length_c   1.000
_cell.angle_alpha   90.00
_cell.angle_beta   90.00
_cell.angle_gamma   90.00
#
_symmetry.space_group_name_H-M   'P 1'
#
loop_
_entity.id
_entity.type
_entity.pdbx_description
1 polymer ?
#
loop_
_entity_poly.entity_id
_entity_poly.type
_entity_poly.pdbx_seq_one_letter_code
_entity_poly.pdbx_strand_id
1 'polypeptide(L)'
;MFSWLTREGNDKQDIFDNVTQGLNHIYKTKLLPLEQHYQFHDFHSPQLDDPDFDAKPMILLVGQYSTGKTTFIKYLLERDFPGIRIGPEPTTDRFIAVMYDQKEGVIPGNALVVDPSKQFRPLAKFGNAFLNRLQCSMVASPVLKGISIVDTPGILSGEKQRVDRGYDFTGVLEWFAERVDRIILLFDAHKLDISDEFRRSIEALRGHDDKIRIVLNKADMIDHQQLMRVYGALMWSLGKVLQTPEVARVYIGSFWDQPLRYDVNRRLFEAEEQDLFKDMQSLPKNATLRKLNDLIKRARLAKVHAYIISALRKDMPTVFGKDAKKKELIKNLGQIYDQIQREHQISPGDFPDLKKMQENLTHHDFTKFNPLKPRLLEVVDKMLAEDIAKLMAMIPHEEISNTTEPLIRGGAFEGVEDQISPFGYKRGEGIDAGAGEPEWIVNKERYKYDNMFESLGPTDGKITGAAAKSEMIKSKLPNSVLGKIWKLADYDKDGFLDADEFSLAMHLINVKLEGYDLPEELPEHLVPPVKRGMYA
;
A
#
# COMPACT_ATOMS: atom_id res chain seq x y z
N MET A 1 -53.28 -37.76 -12.05
CA MET A 1 -52.95 -36.74 -13.06
C MET A 1 -51.99 -35.77 -12.42
N PHE A 2 -50.73 -35.82 -12.85
CA PHE A 2 -49.64 -34.95 -12.41
C PHE A 2 -49.91 -33.50 -12.88
N SER A 3 -49.76 -32.54 -11.97
CA SER A 3 -49.56 -31.13 -12.31
C SER A 3 -48.23 -30.70 -11.73
N TRP A 4 -47.17 -31.06 -12.46
CA TRP A 4 -45.89 -30.35 -12.42
C TRP A 4 -46.13 -28.97 -13.04
N LEU A 5 -46.20 -27.94 -12.21
CA LEU A 5 -45.99 -26.56 -12.63
C LEU A 5 -44.75 -26.06 -11.89
N THR A 6 -43.66 -26.12 -12.64
CA THR A 6 -42.37 -25.49 -12.40
C THR A 6 -42.55 -24.11 -11.81
N ARG A 7 -42.22 -23.99 -10.53
CA ARG A 7 -41.85 -22.71 -9.92
C ARG A 7 -40.39 -22.47 -10.30
N GLU A 8 -40.15 -22.11 -11.56
CA GLU A 8 -38.90 -21.47 -11.94
C GLU A 8 -38.82 -20.20 -11.09
N GLY A 9 -37.89 -20.21 -10.13
CA GLY A 9 -37.56 -19.02 -9.38
C GLY A 9 -37.13 -17.97 -10.39
N ASN A 10 -37.82 -16.84 -10.36
CA ASN A 10 -37.42 -15.61 -11.03
C ASN A 10 -36.02 -15.25 -10.48
N ASP A 11 -34.96 -15.74 -11.12
CA ASP A 11 -33.59 -15.26 -10.94
C ASP A 11 -33.58 -13.85 -11.54
N LYS A 12 -34.11 -12.88 -10.78
CA LYS A 12 -33.84 -11.48 -11.05
C LYS A 12 -32.33 -11.37 -10.98
N GLN A 13 -31.70 -11.09 -12.12
CA GLN A 13 -30.31 -10.66 -12.14
C GLN A 13 -30.23 -9.44 -11.22
N ASP A 14 -29.59 -9.61 -10.06
CA ASP A 14 -29.27 -8.49 -9.19
C ASP A 14 -28.24 -7.62 -9.94
N ILE A 15 -28.74 -6.56 -10.57
CA ILE A 15 -27.93 -5.53 -11.22
C ILE A 15 -27.51 -4.57 -10.10
N PHE A 16 -26.21 -4.48 -9.85
CA PHE A 16 -25.63 -3.55 -8.86
C PHE A 16 -25.08 -2.33 -9.57
N ASP A 17 -25.18 -1.13 -8.96
CA ASP A 17 -24.62 0.10 -9.55
C ASP A 17 -23.09 0.14 -9.45
N ASN A 18 -22.52 -0.53 -8.44
CA ASN A 18 -21.07 -0.71 -8.27
C ASN A 18 -20.74 -1.95 -7.43
N VAL A 19 -19.48 -2.39 -7.47
CA VAL A 19 -19.00 -3.61 -6.79
C VAL A 19 -19.15 -3.51 -5.27
N THR A 20 -19.00 -2.31 -4.68
CA THR A 20 -19.13 -2.10 -3.23
C THR A 20 -20.54 -2.37 -2.73
N GLN A 21 -21.56 -1.88 -3.45
CA GLN A 21 -22.96 -2.19 -3.16
C GLN A 21 -23.26 -3.68 -3.32
N GLY A 22 -22.70 -4.31 -4.36
CA GLY A 22 -22.82 -5.76 -4.57
C GLY A 22 -22.25 -6.56 -3.40
N LEU A 23 -21.04 -6.21 -2.92
CA LEU A 23 -20.41 -6.84 -1.76
C LEU A 23 -21.25 -6.69 -0.49
N ASN A 24 -21.76 -5.50 -0.21
CA ASN A 24 -22.61 -5.23 0.94
C ASN A 24 -23.90 -6.06 0.90
N HIS A 25 -24.58 -6.06 -0.25
CA HIS A 25 -25.79 -6.84 -0.45
C HIS A 25 -25.56 -8.35 -0.24
N ILE A 26 -24.48 -8.88 -0.84
CA ILE A 26 -24.10 -10.29 -0.72
C ILE A 26 -23.76 -10.64 0.74
N TYR A 27 -23.02 -9.79 1.46
CA TYR A 27 -22.74 -10.01 2.87
C TYR A 27 -24.04 -10.14 3.69
N LYS A 28 -24.92 -9.14 3.60
CA LYS A 28 -26.15 -9.08 4.40
C LYS A 28 -27.12 -10.22 4.11
N THR A 29 -27.21 -10.64 2.85
CA THR A 29 -28.21 -11.63 2.41
C THR A 29 -27.72 -13.07 2.47
N LYS A 30 -26.42 -13.31 2.26
CA LYS A 30 -25.86 -14.67 2.10
C LYS A 30 -24.95 -15.08 3.25
N LEU A 31 -24.06 -14.19 3.73
CA LEU A 31 -23.08 -14.54 4.77
C LEU A 31 -23.58 -14.25 6.20
N LEU A 32 -24.16 -13.08 6.43
CA LEU A 32 -24.62 -12.64 7.75
C LEU A 32 -25.59 -13.63 8.44
N PRO A 33 -26.55 -14.28 7.73
CA PRO A 33 -27.41 -15.28 8.36
C PRO A 33 -26.63 -16.48 8.91
N LEU A 34 -25.55 -16.90 8.25
CA LEU A 34 -24.66 -17.97 8.75
C LEU A 34 -23.91 -17.49 10.00
N GLU A 35 -23.34 -16.29 9.96
CA GLU A 35 -22.59 -15.69 11.07
C GLU A 35 -23.44 -15.57 12.34
N GLN A 36 -24.65 -15.04 12.21
CA GLN A 36 -25.59 -14.89 13.33
C GLN A 36 -26.06 -16.25 13.86
N HIS A 37 -26.32 -17.22 12.98
CA HIS A 37 -26.82 -18.53 13.39
C HIS A 37 -25.79 -19.32 14.21
N TYR A 38 -24.49 -19.17 13.92
CA TYR A 38 -23.41 -19.87 14.62
C TYR A 38 -22.63 -18.98 15.60
N GLN A 39 -23.19 -17.82 15.98
CA GLN A 39 -22.58 -16.90 16.95
C GLN A 39 -21.16 -16.48 16.57
N PHE A 40 -20.88 -16.33 15.26
CA PHE A 40 -19.55 -16.03 14.74
C PHE A 40 -18.90 -14.80 15.39
N HIS A 41 -19.72 -13.79 15.67
CA HIS A 41 -19.29 -12.51 16.25
C HIS A 41 -18.77 -12.60 17.68
N ASP A 42 -19.16 -13.64 18.42
CA ASP A 42 -18.72 -13.86 19.80
C ASP A 42 -17.32 -14.50 19.85
N PHE A 43 -16.84 -15.05 18.72
CA PHE A 43 -15.57 -15.79 18.65
C PHE A 43 -14.51 -15.06 17.83
N HIS A 44 -14.89 -14.47 16.69
CA HIS A 44 -13.94 -14.02 15.68
C HIS A 44 -13.98 -12.50 15.52
N SER A 45 -14.94 -11.99 14.75
CA SER A 45 -15.00 -10.57 14.39
C SER A 45 -16.44 -10.05 14.40
N PRO A 46 -16.64 -8.77 14.74
CA PRO A 46 -17.98 -8.18 14.82
C PRO A 46 -18.68 -8.19 13.45
N GLN A 47 -19.99 -8.00 13.48
CA GLN A 47 -20.81 -7.81 12.28
C GLN A 47 -20.30 -6.59 11.50
N LEU A 48 -20.31 -6.69 10.17
CA LEU A 48 -19.98 -5.56 9.29
C LEU A 48 -21.23 -4.68 9.10
N ASP A 49 -21.04 -3.37 9.22
CA ASP A 49 -22.05 -2.35 8.99
C ASP A 49 -21.82 -1.68 7.63
N ASP A 50 -22.81 -0.91 7.14
CA ASP A 50 -22.71 -0.19 5.85
C ASP A 50 -21.42 0.64 5.70
N PRO A 51 -20.95 1.38 6.73
CA PRO A 51 -19.70 2.15 6.64
C PRO A 51 -18.46 1.30 6.40
N ASP A 52 -18.44 0.01 6.78
CA ASP A 52 -17.27 -0.86 6.51
C ASP A 52 -17.12 -1.13 5.00
N PHE A 53 -18.22 -1.10 4.25
CA PHE A 53 -18.21 -1.24 2.79
C PHE A 53 -17.93 0.09 2.09
N ASP A 54 -18.49 1.19 2.57
CA ASP A 54 -18.33 2.51 1.95
C ASP A 54 -17.03 3.23 2.37
N ALA A 55 -16.33 2.72 3.38
CA ALA A 55 -15.12 3.32 3.90
C ALA A 55 -14.04 3.45 2.82
N LYS A 56 -13.41 4.62 2.81
CA LYS A 56 -12.23 4.88 1.98
C LYS A 56 -11.05 4.03 2.46
N PRO A 57 -10.11 3.71 1.57
CA PRO A 57 -8.92 2.99 1.95
C PRO A 57 -8.19 3.71 3.09
N MET A 58 -7.74 2.94 4.08
CA MET A 58 -7.06 3.47 5.26
C MET A 58 -5.57 3.14 5.26
N ILE A 59 -4.75 4.11 5.65
CA ILE A 59 -3.32 3.96 5.86
C ILE A 59 -3.03 4.12 7.35
N LEU A 60 -2.44 3.10 7.97
CA LEU A 60 -1.99 3.13 9.36
C LEU A 60 -0.50 3.49 9.42
N LEU A 61 -0.16 4.55 10.15
CA LEU A 61 1.25 4.90 10.40
C LEU A 61 1.69 4.36 11.76
N VAL A 62 2.70 3.49 11.79
CA VAL A 62 3.23 2.90 13.03
C VAL A 62 4.72 3.19 13.11
N GLY A 63 5.21 3.54 14.30
CA GLY A 63 6.62 3.81 14.49
C GLY A 63 6.91 4.38 15.87
N GLN A 64 8.19 4.36 16.24
CA GLN A 64 8.62 4.89 17.53
C GLN A 64 8.40 6.39 17.67
N TYR A 65 8.62 6.87 18.87
CA TYR A 65 8.60 8.30 19.16
C TYR A 65 9.60 9.07 18.27
N SER A 66 9.21 10.25 17.80
CA SER A 66 10.02 11.14 16.95
C SER A 66 10.40 10.62 15.54
N THR A 67 9.86 9.50 15.07
CA THR A 67 10.16 8.99 13.70
C THR A 67 9.55 9.82 12.57
N GLY A 68 8.69 10.79 12.89
CA GLY A 68 8.13 11.73 11.91
C GLY A 68 6.76 11.35 11.34
N LYS A 69 5.97 10.47 11.99
CA LYS A 69 4.61 10.08 11.53
C LYS A 69 3.69 11.28 11.28
N THR A 70 3.56 12.17 12.25
CA THR A 70 2.71 13.36 12.15
C THR A 70 3.22 14.32 11.07
N THR A 71 4.54 14.49 10.97
CA THR A 71 5.19 15.28 9.91
C THR A 71 4.95 14.68 8.53
N PHE A 72 4.99 13.34 8.42
CA PHE A 72 4.71 12.62 7.18
C PHE A 72 3.28 12.88 6.69
N ILE A 73 2.29 12.89 7.59
CA ILE A 73 0.91 13.25 7.23
C ILE A 73 0.85 14.70 6.75
N LYS A 74 1.45 15.64 7.48
CA LYS A 74 1.51 17.04 7.07
C LYS A 74 2.15 17.20 5.69
N TYR A 75 3.23 16.47 5.43
CA TYR A 75 3.93 16.45 4.15
C TYR A 75 3.01 15.97 3.03
N LEU A 76 2.36 14.82 3.20
CA LEU A 76 1.41 14.28 2.21
C LEU A 76 0.25 15.23 1.90
N LEU A 77 -0.27 15.92 2.92
CA LEU A 77 -1.40 16.84 2.76
C LEU A 77 -0.96 18.23 2.29
N GLU A 78 0.34 18.55 2.35
CA GLU A 78 0.94 19.89 2.22
C GLU A 78 0.26 20.96 3.09
N ARG A 79 -0.31 20.53 4.22
CA ARG A 79 -1.01 21.41 5.15
C ARG A 79 -1.13 20.82 6.54
N ASP A 80 -1.37 21.70 7.50
CA ASP A 80 -1.71 21.30 8.86
C ASP A 80 -3.15 20.78 8.94
N PHE A 81 -3.43 19.95 9.96
CA PHE A 81 -4.75 19.41 10.24
C PHE A 81 -5.17 19.69 11.70
N PRO A 82 -6.49 19.80 12.00
CA PRO A 82 -6.96 20.06 13.36
C PRO A 82 -6.47 19.02 14.37
N GLY A 83 -5.97 19.50 15.51
CA GLY A 83 -5.43 18.64 16.56
C GLY A 83 -4.02 18.11 16.30
N ILE A 84 -3.33 18.60 15.27
CA ILE A 84 -1.91 18.31 15.02
C ILE A 84 -1.04 18.85 16.17
N ARG A 85 -0.06 18.04 16.60
CA ARG A 85 0.97 18.44 17.56
C ARG A 85 2.31 17.88 17.11
N ILE A 86 3.20 18.75 16.64
CA ILE A 86 4.57 18.38 16.27
C ILE A 86 5.52 19.03 17.28
N GLY A 87 6.35 18.22 17.93
CA GLY A 87 7.37 18.73 18.84
C GLY A 87 8.36 17.63 19.26
N PRO A 88 9.53 18.02 19.81
CA PRO A 88 10.62 17.10 20.18
C PRO A 88 10.36 16.30 21.46
N GLU A 89 9.33 16.67 22.24
CA GLU A 89 8.84 15.92 23.41
C GLU A 89 7.60 15.06 23.05
N PRO A 90 7.28 13.97 23.78
CA PRO A 90 6.10 13.11 23.55
C PRO A 90 4.81 13.88 23.33
N THR A 91 4.53 14.25 22.08
CA THR A 91 3.51 15.24 21.69
C THR A 91 2.22 14.59 21.24
N THR A 92 2.32 13.39 20.68
CA THR A 92 1.18 12.59 20.20
C THR A 92 1.02 11.35 21.08
N ASP A 93 0.11 11.45 22.05
CA ASP A 93 -0.31 10.37 22.95
C ASP A 93 -1.66 9.74 22.52
N ARG A 94 -2.16 10.14 21.34
CA ARG A 94 -3.49 9.78 20.82
C ARG A 94 -3.42 9.12 19.45
N PHE A 95 -4.39 8.26 19.19
CA PHE A 95 -4.73 7.83 17.83
C PHE A 95 -5.51 8.95 17.15
N ILE A 96 -5.08 9.36 15.96
CA ILE A 96 -5.71 10.42 15.19
C ILE A 96 -6.12 9.85 13.84
N ALA A 97 -7.43 9.64 13.64
CA ALA A 97 -7.96 9.32 12.32
C ALA A 97 -8.15 10.63 11.53
N VAL A 98 -7.29 10.89 10.56
CA VAL A 98 -7.38 12.05 9.65
C VAL A 98 -8.24 11.65 8.45
N MET A 99 -9.41 12.27 8.34
CA MET A 99 -10.45 11.94 7.37
C MET A 99 -10.95 13.19 6.64
N TYR A 100 -11.52 12.99 5.46
CA TYR A 100 -12.12 14.07 4.70
C TYR A 100 -13.46 14.51 5.27
N ASP A 101 -13.64 15.83 5.35
CA ASP A 101 -14.93 16.50 5.45
C ASP A 101 -14.83 17.88 4.79
N GLN A 102 -15.97 18.47 4.43
CA GLN A 102 -15.99 19.87 4.02
C GLN A 102 -15.80 20.81 5.20
N LYS A 103 -16.26 20.42 6.40
CA LYS A 103 -16.12 21.18 7.63
C LYS A 103 -14.93 20.67 8.42
N GLU A 104 -13.95 21.54 8.61
CA GLU A 104 -12.78 21.20 9.42
C GLU A 104 -13.12 21.18 10.91
N GLY A 105 -12.58 20.20 11.62
CA GLY A 105 -12.87 20.06 13.05
C GLY A 105 -12.27 18.80 13.66
N VAL A 106 -12.49 18.62 14.96
CA VAL A 106 -12.06 17.44 15.70
C VAL A 106 -13.27 16.79 16.36
N ILE A 107 -13.42 15.48 16.19
CA ILE A 107 -14.42 14.66 16.85
C ILE A 107 -13.71 13.82 17.92
N PRO A 108 -14.01 14.00 19.22
CA PRO A 108 -13.45 13.18 20.30
C PRO A 108 -13.87 11.71 20.18
N GLY A 109 -13.04 10.78 20.66
CA GLY A 109 -13.26 9.34 20.53
C GLY A 109 -14.60 8.84 21.07
N ASN A 110 -15.07 9.38 22.20
CA ASN A 110 -16.38 9.02 22.77
C ASN A 110 -17.55 9.37 21.83
N ALA A 111 -17.44 10.46 21.07
CA ALA A 111 -18.43 10.84 20.05
C ALA A 111 -18.23 10.05 18.76
N LEU A 112 -16.97 9.75 18.42
CA LEU A 112 -16.61 9.04 17.19
C LEU A 112 -17.17 7.62 17.13
N VAL A 113 -17.18 6.90 18.27
CA VAL A 113 -17.66 5.51 18.32
C VAL A 113 -19.19 5.37 18.32
N VAL A 114 -19.92 6.47 18.50
CA VAL A 114 -21.39 6.48 18.42
C VAL A 114 -21.91 7.02 17.09
N ASP A 115 -21.03 7.53 16.23
CA ASP A 115 -21.38 8.07 14.93
C ASP A 115 -21.69 6.94 13.93
N PRO A 116 -22.95 6.82 13.45
CA PRO A 116 -23.33 5.76 12.52
C PRO A 116 -22.72 5.92 11.13
N SER A 117 -22.16 7.09 10.80
CA SER A 117 -21.49 7.34 9.53
C SER A 117 -20.02 6.88 9.53
N LYS A 118 -19.50 6.38 10.66
CA LYS A 118 -18.09 6.04 10.84
C LYS A 118 -17.90 4.59 11.30
N GLN A 119 -16.86 3.95 10.78
CA GLN A 119 -16.50 2.55 11.06
C GLN A 119 -15.81 2.31 12.43
N PHE A 120 -15.84 3.28 13.34
CA PHE A 120 -15.08 3.22 14.59
C PHE A 120 -15.89 2.68 15.77
N ARG A 121 -17.18 2.39 15.61
CA ARG A 121 -18.04 1.86 16.67
C ARG A 121 -17.44 0.65 17.42
N PRO A 122 -16.80 -0.35 16.76
CA PRO A 122 -16.19 -1.48 17.46
C PRO A 122 -15.06 -1.10 18.42
N LEU A 123 -14.45 0.08 18.28
CA LEU A 123 -13.40 0.56 19.18
C LEU A 123 -13.89 0.86 20.60
N ALA A 124 -15.20 0.97 20.81
CA ALA A 124 -15.79 1.14 22.14
C ALA A 124 -15.39 0.02 23.12
N LYS A 125 -15.06 -1.18 22.62
CA LYS A 125 -14.62 -2.34 23.43
C LYS A 125 -13.34 -2.08 24.23
N PHE A 126 -12.49 -1.15 23.79
CA PHE A 126 -11.24 -0.80 24.46
C PHE A 126 -11.44 0.15 25.65
N GLY A 127 -12.68 0.60 25.88
CA GLY A 127 -13.07 1.36 27.07
C GLY A 127 -12.65 2.83 27.08
N ASN A 128 -13.10 3.56 28.10
CA ASN A 128 -12.96 5.02 28.18
C ASN A 128 -11.51 5.51 28.20
N ALA A 129 -10.58 4.74 28.78
CA ALA A 129 -9.17 5.10 28.81
C ALA A 129 -8.58 5.24 27.39
N PHE A 130 -8.97 4.34 26.48
CA PHE A 130 -8.61 4.42 25.07
C PHE A 130 -9.38 5.53 24.34
N LEU A 131 -10.69 5.62 24.55
CA LEU A 131 -11.53 6.60 23.82
C LEU A 131 -11.14 8.06 24.10
N ASN A 132 -10.62 8.35 25.29
CA ASN A 132 -10.05 9.67 25.63
C ASN A 132 -8.73 9.97 24.87
N ARG A 133 -8.08 8.94 24.34
CA ARG A 133 -6.87 9.00 23.51
C ARG A 133 -7.15 8.64 22.04
N LEU A 134 -8.41 8.67 21.63
CA LEU A 134 -8.83 8.54 20.23
C LEU A 134 -9.46 9.87 19.80
N GLN A 135 -9.14 10.32 18.59
CA GLN A 135 -9.81 11.45 17.97
C GLN A 135 -9.86 11.28 16.45
N CYS A 136 -10.85 11.89 15.83
CA CYS A 136 -10.94 12.03 14.39
C CYS A 136 -10.72 13.50 14.01
N SER A 137 -9.78 13.75 13.12
CA SER A 137 -9.49 15.07 12.56
C SER A 137 -10.11 15.15 11.17
N MET A 138 -11.06 16.05 10.99
CA MET A 138 -11.78 16.26 9.75
C MET A 138 -11.14 17.41 8.99
N VAL A 139 -10.74 17.17 7.74
CA VAL A 139 -9.96 18.12 6.94
C VAL A 139 -10.48 18.17 5.51
N ALA A 140 -10.62 19.38 4.96
CA ALA A 140 -10.97 19.58 3.56
C ALA A 140 -9.73 19.44 2.67
N SER A 141 -9.24 18.21 2.47
CA SER A 141 -8.08 17.92 1.60
C SER A 141 -8.46 17.06 0.39
N PRO A 142 -8.00 17.40 -0.83
CA PRO A 142 -8.14 16.55 -2.01
C PRO A 142 -7.56 15.14 -1.82
N VAL A 143 -6.44 15.00 -1.12
CA VAL A 143 -5.82 13.70 -0.80
C VAL A 143 -6.79 12.81 -0.02
N LEU A 144 -7.43 13.39 1.00
CA LEU A 144 -8.37 12.66 1.86
C LEU A 144 -9.70 12.34 1.17
N LYS A 145 -9.96 12.91 -0.03
CA LYS A 145 -11.07 12.45 -0.86
C LYS A 145 -10.86 11.01 -1.31
N GLY A 146 -9.61 10.60 -1.58
CA GLY A 146 -9.25 9.25 -2.00
C GLY A 146 -8.92 8.29 -0.86
N ILE A 147 -8.38 8.76 0.27
CA ILE A 147 -7.91 7.92 1.40
C ILE A 147 -8.24 8.50 2.77
N SER A 148 -8.04 7.70 3.82
CA SER A 148 -7.98 8.18 5.21
C SER A 148 -6.67 7.72 5.84
N ILE A 149 -6.13 8.49 6.77
CA ILE A 149 -4.83 8.20 7.40
C ILE A 149 -5.01 8.12 8.91
N VAL A 150 -4.43 7.12 9.56
CA VAL A 150 -4.45 6.95 11.00
C VAL A 150 -3.05 7.17 11.55
N ASP A 151 -2.85 8.26 12.28
CA ASP A 151 -1.64 8.49 13.07
C ASP A 151 -1.74 7.71 14.38
N THR A 152 -0.68 7.00 14.73
CA THR A 152 -0.61 6.24 15.99
C THR A 152 0.28 6.95 17.00
N PRO A 153 0.01 6.81 18.31
CA PRO A 153 0.93 7.26 19.35
C PRO A 153 2.34 6.70 19.13
N GLY A 154 3.36 7.52 19.37
CA GLY A 154 4.75 7.07 19.30
C GLY A 154 5.00 5.89 20.23
N ILE A 155 5.57 4.80 19.72
CA ILE A 155 5.97 3.67 20.55
C ILE A 155 7.20 4.08 21.35
N LEU A 156 7.11 3.95 22.67
CA LEU A 156 8.14 4.38 23.59
C LEU A 156 9.19 3.28 23.77
N SER A 157 10.38 3.64 24.20
CA SER A 157 11.45 2.69 24.55
C SER A 157 11.45 2.45 26.06
N GLY A 158 11.14 1.22 26.47
CA GLY A 158 11.32 0.73 27.86
C GLY A 158 10.02 0.33 28.60
N GLU A 159 10.13 -0.68 29.47
CA GLU A 159 8.99 -1.33 30.13
C GLU A 159 8.18 -0.45 31.10
N LYS A 160 8.77 0.61 31.66
CA LYS A 160 8.14 1.44 32.71
C LYS A 160 6.94 2.25 32.23
N GLN A 161 6.83 2.53 30.93
CA GLN A 161 5.72 3.30 30.35
C GLN A 161 4.58 2.42 29.81
N ARG A 162 4.77 1.08 29.80
CA ARG A 162 3.72 0.11 29.45
C ARG A 162 2.50 0.19 30.39
N VAL A 163 2.76 0.49 31.66
CA VAL A 163 1.74 0.52 32.73
C VAL A 163 0.88 1.79 32.67
N ASP A 164 1.31 2.82 31.92
CA ASP A 164 0.74 4.18 32.03
C ASP A 164 -0.29 4.53 30.93
N ARG A 165 -0.49 3.66 29.93
CA ARG A 165 -1.46 3.93 28.84
C ARG A 165 -2.91 3.72 29.30
N GLY A 166 -3.15 2.72 30.15
CA GLY A 166 -4.49 2.37 30.64
C GLY A 166 -5.38 1.63 29.63
N TYR A 167 -4.84 1.18 28.50
CA TYR A 167 -5.56 0.37 27.49
C TYR A 167 -4.60 -0.58 26.76
N ASP A 168 -5.16 -1.61 26.11
CA ASP A 168 -4.41 -2.57 25.31
C ASP A 168 -4.01 -1.97 23.96
N PHE A 169 -2.79 -1.43 23.87
CA PHE A 169 -2.26 -0.84 22.65
C PHE A 169 -2.09 -1.85 21.52
N THR A 170 -1.61 -3.05 21.82
CA THR A 170 -1.39 -4.12 20.84
C THR A 170 -2.71 -4.59 20.22
N GLY A 171 -3.74 -4.80 21.03
CA GLY A 171 -5.07 -5.17 20.52
C GLY A 171 -5.72 -4.08 19.67
N VAL A 172 -5.47 -2.80 19.97
CA VAL A 172 -5.92 -1.69 19.10
C VAL A 172 -5.18 -1.70 17.77
N LEU A 173 -3.87 -1.92 17.76
CA LEU A 173 -3.09 -2.02 16.51
C LEU A 173 -3.55 -3.20 15.65
N GLU A 174 -3.77 -4.37 16.25
CA GLU A 174 -4.32 -5.55 15.56
C GLU A 174 -5.68 -5.22 14.92
N TRP A 175 -6.57 -4.54 15.67
CA TRP A 175 -7.88 -4.12 15.16
C TRP A 175 -7.79 -3.20 13.93
N PHE A 176 -6.84 -2.27 13.92
CA PHE A 176 -6.59 -1.42 12.76
C PHE A 176 -5.95 -2.23 11.61
N ALA A 177 -5.00 -3.11 11.89
CA ALA A 177 -4.32 -3.93 10.89
C ALA A 177 -5.29 -4.79 10.06
N GLU A 178 -6.33 -5.32 10.72
CA GLU A 178 -7.42 -6.04 10.06
C GLU A 178 -8.15 -5.18 9.01
N ARG A 179 -8.34 -3.88 9.27
CA ARG A 179 -9.23 -2.97 8.50
C ARG A 179 -8.52 -2.02 7.56
N VAL A 180 -7.23 -1.79 7.77
CA VAL A 180 -6.46 -0.88 6.92
C VAL A 180 -6.00 -1.58 5.66
N ASP A 181 -5.74 -0.78 4.63
CA ASP A 181 -5.26 -1.21 3.32
C ASP A 181 -3.73 -1.16 3.20
N ARG A 182 -3.13 -0.31 4.03
CA ARG A 182 -1.69 -0.11 4.11
C ARG A 182 -1.26 0.12 5.54
N ILE A 183 -0.11 -0.44 5.89
CA ILE A 183 0.57 -0.16 7.15
C ILE A 183 1.96 0.37 6.81
N ILE A 184 2.25 1.61 7.18
CA ILE A 184 3.56 2.22 7.00
C ILE A 184 4.32 2.15 8.32
N LEU A 185 5.40 1.37 8.34
CA LEU A 185 6.32 1.30 9.47
C LEU A 185 7.42 2.35 9.29
N LEU A 186 7.41 3.40 10.11
CA LEU A 186 8.39 4.48 10.06
C LEU A 186 9.55 4.24 11.04
N PHE A 187 10.76 4.30 10.51
CA PHE A 187 12.03 4.26 11.23
C PHE A 187 12.81 5.57 11.03
N ASP A 188 13.53 6.02 12.04
CA ASP A 188 14.41 7.19 11.95
C ASP A 188 15.85 6.71 11.63
N ALA A 189 16.41 7.16 10.50
CA ALA A 189 17.74 6.77 10.08
C ALA A 189 18.85 7.26 11.05
N HIS A 190 18.61 8.35 11.77
CA HIS A 190 19.56 8.89 12.73
C HIS A 190 19.52 8.14 14.07
N LYS A 191 18.36 7.59 14.45
CA LYS A 191 18.13 6.88 15.72
C LYS A 191 17.42 5.54 15.51
N LEU A 192 18.12 4.62 14.86
CA LEU A 192 17.60 3.27 14.68
C LEU A 192 17.66 2.49 16.00
N ASP A 193 16.50 2.35 16.63
CA ASP A 193 16.28 1.44 17.75
C ASP A 193 15.03 0.59 17.43
N ILE A 194 15.02 -0.68 17.84
CA ILE A 194 13.82 -1.54 17.77
C ILE A 194 13.59 -2.08 19.17
N SER A 195 12.86 -1.30 19.98
CA SER A 195 12.50 -1.67 21.34
C SER A 195 11.65 -2.94 21.38
N ASP A 196 11.63 -3.63 22.52
CA ASP A 196 10.77 -4.81 22.72
C ASP A 196 9.28 -4.49 22.52
N GLU A 197 8.84 -3.29 22.90
CA GLU A 197 7.47 -2.84 22.66
C GLU A 197 7.18 -2.66 21.17
N PHE A 198 8.14 -2.13 20.40
CA PHE A 198 7.97 -1.99 18.97
C PHE A 198 7.97 -3.35 18.27
N ARG A 199 8.86 -4.27 18.69
CA ARG A 199 8.86 -5.66 18.22
C ARG A 199 7.49 -6.31 18.43
N ARG A 200 6.91 -6.24 19.63
CA ARG A 200 5.58 -6.79 19.92
C ARG A 200 4.49 -6.12 19.08
N SER A 201 4.61 -4.82 18.84
CA SER A 201 3.68 -4.09 17.98
C SER A 201 3.74 -4.58 16.54
N ILE A 202 4.94 -4.89 16.02
CA ILE A 202 5.12 -5.48 14.68
C ILE A 202 4.60 -6.92 14.66
N GLU A 203 4.84 -7.70 15.72
CA GLU A 203 4.30 -9.06 15.86
C GLU A 203 2.76 -9.08 15.87
N ALA A 204 2.11 -8.05 16.41
CA ALA A 204 0.66 -7.89 16.35
C ALA A 204 0.12 -7.60 14.92
N LEU A 205 1.00 -7.29 13.96
CA LEU A 205 0.65 -7.10 12.55
C LEU A 205 0.88 -8.36 11.70
N ARG A 206 1.34 -9.46 12.32
CA ARG A 206 1.61 -10.72 11.62
C ARG A 206 0.36 -11.23 10.90
N GLY A 207 0.53 -11.71 9.67
CA GLY A 207 -0.57 -12.17 8.82
C GLY A 207 -1.17 -11.05 7.96
N HIS A 208 -0.65 -9.82 8.10
CA HIS A 208 -0.94 -8.67 7.25
C HIS A 208 0.33 -8.12 6.58
N ASP A 209 1.35 -8.98 6.40
CA ASP A 209 2.67 -8.61 5.88
C ASP A 209 2.61 -8.01 4.46
N ASP A 210 1.63 -8.41 3.65
CA ASP A 210 1.37 -7.88 2.30
C ASP A 210 0.96 -6.39 2.31
N LYS A 211 0.37 -5.93 3.43
CA LYS A 211 -0.04 -4.53 3.63
C LYS A 211 1.10 -3.65 4.12
N ILE A 212 2.21 -4.23 4.59
CA ILE A 212 3.30 -3.50 5.22
C ILE A 212 4.18 -2.83 4.16
N ARG A 213 4.51 -1.57 4.40
CA ARG A 213 5.54 -0.78 3.70
C ARG A 213 6.46 -0.17 4.74
N ILE A 214 7.75 -0.20 4.51
CA ILE A 214 8.74 0.23 5.49
C ILE A 214 9.36 1.52 5.00
N VAL A 215 9.37 2.55 5.84
CA VAL A 215 9.93 3.85 5.50
C VAL A 215 11.09 4.15 6.45
N LEU A 216 12.29 4.30 5.88
CA LEU A 216 13.47 4.79 6.58
C LEU A 216 13.54 6.30 6.37
N ASN A 217 12.97 7.03 7.33
CA ASN A 217 12.81 8.48 7.30
C ASN A 217 14.07 9.21 7.80
N LYS A 218 14.19 10.50 7.48
CA LYS A 218 15.31 11.38 7.84
C LYS A 218 16.66 10.86 7.35
N ALA A 219 16.67 10.18 6.21
CA ALA A 219 17.89 9.62 5.61
C ALA A 219 18.90 10.70 5.22
N ASP A 220 18.45 11.93 4.99
CA ASP A 220 19.28 13.11 4.72
C ASP A 220 20.10 13.59 5.93
N MET A 221 19.83 13.10 7.14
CA MET A 221 20.53 13.49 8.38
C MET A 221 21.87 12.78 8.58
N ILE A 222 22.18 11.79 7.74
CA ILE A 222 23.37 10.94 7.84
C ILE A 222 24.08 10.84 6.50
N ASP A 223 25.37 10.54 6.51
CA ASP A 223 26.14 10.35 5.28
C ASP A 223 25.80 9.01 4.59
N HIS A 224 26.31 8.83 3.36
CA HIS A 224 26.04 7.63 2.57
C HIS A 224 26.53 6.33 3.25
N GLN A 225 27.70 6.34 3.91
CA GLN A 225 28.24 5.13 4.53
C GLN A 225 27.43 4.72 5.76
N GLN A 226 27.05 5.70 6.58
CA GLN A 226 26.19 5.50 7.73
C GLN A 226 24.79 5.04 7.29
N LEU A 227 24.24 5.60 6.21
CA LEU A 227 22.97 5.18 5.64
C LEU A 227 22.97 3.69 5.27
N MET A 228 24.01 3.22 4.58
CA MET A 228 24.13 1.80 4.22
C MET A 228 24.25 0.89 5.45
N ARG A 229 24.94 1.34 6.51
CA ARG A 229 25.03 0.60 7.79
C ARG A 229 23.68 0.52 8.51
N VAL A 230 22.97 1.64 8.60
CA VAL A 230 21.64 1.72 9.24
C VAL A 230 20.63 0.88 8.47
N TYR A 231 20.63 0.96 7.14
CA TYR A 231 19.79 0.14 6.27
C TYR A 231 20.03 -1.35 6.48
N GLY A 232 21.29 -1.79 6.49
CA GLY A 232 21.65 -3.19 6.75
C GLY A 232 21.21 -3.65 8.15
N ALA A 233 21.39 -2.82 9.17
CA ALA A 233 20.97 -3.12 10.54
C ALA A 233 19.44 -3.23 10.67
N LEU A 234 18.69 -2.36 9.99
CA LEU A 234 17.23 -2.39 9.93
C LEU A 234 16.75 -3.71 9.30
N MET A 235 17.27 -4.05 8.12
CA MET A 235 16.88 -5.28 7.41
C MET A 235 17.21 -6.55 8.20
N TRP A 236 18.38 -6.59 8.84
CA TRP A 236 18.76 -7.69 9.72
C TRP A 236 17.78 -7.86 10.88
N SER A 237 17.35 -6.76 11.47
CA SER A 237 16.47 -6.77 12.63
C SER A 237 15.03 -7.14 12.25
N LEU A 238 14.53 -6.60 11.14
CA LEU A 238 13.21 -6.91 10.60
C LEU A 238 13.09 -8.35 10.12
N GLY A 239 14.12 -8.92 9.49
CA GLY A 239 14.12 -10.32 9.06
C GLY A 239 13.87 -11.29 10.22
N LYS A 240 14.30 -10.93 11.44
CA LYS A 240 14.03 -11.72 12.66
C LYS A 240 12.61 -11.57 13.19
N VAL A 241 11.96 -10.43 12.93
CA VAL A 241 10.65 -10.07 13.50
C VAL A 241 9.52 -10.50 12.57
N LEU A 242 9.60 -10.13 11.28
CA LEU A 242 8.55 -10.41 10.29
C LEU A 242 8.45 -11.90 9.97
N GLN A 243 9.57 -12.65 10.03
CA GLN A 243 9.61 -14.10 9.75
C GLN A 243 9.01 -14.49 8.39
N THR A 244 9.03 -13.57 7.41
CA THR A 244 8.65 -13.82 6.03
C THR A 244 9.86 -14.25 5.21
N PRO A 245 9.73 -15.20 4.28
CA PRO A 245 10.83 -15.56 3.37
C PRO A 245 11.14 -14.44 2.37
N GLU A 246 10.17 -13.56 2.12
CA GLU A 246 10.30 -12.42 1.21
C GLU A 246 10.89 -11.19 1.92
N VAL A 247 11.79 -10.50 1.20
CA VAL A 247 12.42 -9.28 1.68
C VAL A 247 11.44 -8.12 1.55
N ALA A 248 11.11 -7.47 2.67
CA ALA A 248 10.24 -6.30 2.66
C ALA A 248 10.87 -5.13 1.91
N ARG A 249 10.07 -4.44 1.06
CA ARG A 249 10.48 -3.19 0.40
C ARG A 249 10.61 -2.07 1.44
N VAL A 250 11.75 -1.40 1.43
CA VAL A 250 12.02 -0.21 2.24
C VAL A 250 12.15 1.01 1.32
N TYR A 251 11.45 2.08 1.67
CA TYR A 251 11.54 3.39 1.04
C TYR A 251 12.45 4.29 1.88
N ILE A 252 13.49 4.82 1.25
CA ILE A 252 14.53 5.61 1.93
C ILE A 252 14.36 7.07 1.53
N GLY A 253 14.19 7.96 2.50
CA GLY A 253 14.02 9.38 2.18
C GLY A 253 13.83 10.25 3.41
N SER A 254 13.46 11.50 3.15
CA SER A 254 13.14 12.50 4.16
C SER A 254 11.85 13.22 3.79
N PHE A 255 10.75 12.79 4.39
CA PHE A 255 9.39 13.15 4.00
C PHE A 255 8.91 14.38 4.77
N TRP A 256 9.46 15.53 4.41
CA TRP A 256 9.16 16.84 4.99
C TRP A 256 9.48 17.97 4.01
N ASP A 257 9.07 19.19 4.34
CA ASP A 257 9.25 20.39 3.50
C ASP A 257 10.57 21.15 3.76
N GLN A 258 11.51 20.53 4.48
CA GLN A 258 12.77 21.17 4.88
C GLN A 258 13.92 20.84 3.91
N PRO A 259 14.91 21.74 3.74
CA PRO A 259 16.09 21.47 2.93
C PRO A 259 16.85 20.23 3.40
N LEU A 260 17.33 19.42 2.45
CA LEU A 260 18.17 18.26 2.74
C LEU A 260 19.49 18.70 3.38
N ARG A 261 19.91 18.05 4.46
CA ARG A 261 21.23 18.30 5.06
C ARG A 261 22.36 17.67 4.25
N TYR A 262 22.25 16.39 3.94
CA TYR A 262 23.12 15.68 3.01
C TYR A 262 22.33 15.35 1.74
N ASP A 263 22.73 15.94 0.62
CA ASP A 263 22.02 15.82 -0.66
C ASP A 263 22.69 14.86 -1.65
N VAL A 264 23.79 14.20 -1.26
CA VAL A 264 24.51 13.22 -2.09
C VAL A 264 23.59 12.11 -2.62
N ASN A 265 22.60 11.70 -1.80
CA ASN A 265 21.63 10.66 -2.15
C ASN A 265 20.27 11.23 -2.58
N ARG A 266 20.15 12.52 -2.93
CA ARG A 266 18.88 13.18 -3.29
C ARG A 266 18.09 12.38 -4.33
N ARG A 267 18.76 11.91 -5.38
CA ARG A 267 18.17 11.09 -6.44
C ARG A 267 17.50 9.83 -5.92
N LEU A 268 18.15 9.15 -4.97
CA LEU A 268 17.58 7.96 -4.33
C LEU A 268 16.34 8.34 -3.52
N PHE A 269 16.40 9.43 -2.75
CA PHE A 269 15.28 9.87 -1.93
C PHE A 269 14.04 10.21 -2.77
N GLU A 270 14.23 10.96 -3.85
CA GLU A 270 13.15 11.33 -4.79
C GLU A 270 12.58 10.10 -5.50
N ALA A 271 13.42 9.15 -5.93
CA ALA A 271 12.96 7.93 -6.58
C ALA A 271 12.13 7.04 -5.63
N GLU A 272 12.60 6.86 -4.39
CA GLU A 272 11.88 6.08 -3.38
C GLU A 272 10.58 6.77 -2.93
N GLU A 273 10.57 8.10 -2.86
CA GLU A 273 9.36 8.87 -2.60
C GLU A 273 8.30 8.68 -3.69
N GLN A 274 8.70 8.78 -4.96
CA GLN A 274 7.82 8.55 -6.10
C GLN A 274 7.24 7.12 -6.08
N ASP A 275 8.06 6.10 -5.82
CA ASP A 275 7.60 4.73 -5.70
C ASP A 275 6.58 4.55 -4.56
N LEU A 276 6.81 5.18 -3.40
CA LEU A 276 5.88 5.15 -2.27
C LEU A 276 4.56 5.83 -2.61
N PHE A 277 4.61 6.99 -3.26
CA PHE A 277 3.41 7.75 -3.61
C PHE A 277 2.58 7.05 -4.68
N LYS A 278 3.20 6.35 -5.63
CA LYS A 278 2.50 5.47 -6.58
C LYS A 278 1.79 4.31 -5.88
N ASP A 279 2.46 3.63 -4.93
CA ASP A 279 1.83 2.57 -4.13
C ASP A 279 0.60 3.10 -3.39
N MET A 280 0.70 4.30 -2.80
CA MET A 280 -0.42 4.98 -2.13
C MET A 280 -1.54 5.38 -3.11
N GLN A 281 -1.21 5.97 -4.26
CA GLN A 281 -2.17 6.36 -5.31
C GLN A 281 -2.95 5.18 -5.88
N SER A 282 -2.37 3.98 -5.86
CA SER A 282 -3.03 2.74 -6.28
C SER A 282 -4.07 2.21 -5.29
N LEU A 283 -4.06 2.69 -4.03
CA LEU A 283 -4.88 2.12 -2.96
C LEU A 283 -6.39 2.12 -3.23
N PRO A 284 -7.00 3.22 -3.74
CA PRO A 284 -8.43 3.26 -4.01
C PRO A 284 -8.86 2.25 -5.09
N LYS A 285 -8.05 2.07 -6.13
CA LYS A 285 -8.31 1.08 -7.20
C LYS A 285 -8.30 -0.33 -6.63
N ASN A 286 -7.28 -0.62 -5.82
CA ASN A 286 -7.07 -1.95 -5.24
C ASN A 286 -8.00 -2.26 -4.03
N ALA A 287 -8.65 -1.25 -3.44
CA ALA A 287 -9.46 -1.45 -2.23
C ALA A 287 -10.70 -2.31 -2.46
N THR A 288 -11.35 -2.18 -3.61
CA THR A 288 -12.49 -3.03 -3.98
C THR A 288 -12.08 -4.50 -4.04
N LEU A 289 -10.95 -4.81 -4.68
CA LEU A 289 -10.39 -6.15 -4.75
C LEU A 289 -10.02 -6.69 -3.37
N ARG A 290 -9.41 -5.87 -2.51
CA ARG A 290 -9.09 -6.27 -1.13
C ARG A 290 -10.35 -6.59 -0.32
N LYS A 291 -11.37 -5.72 -0.34
CA LYS A 291 -12.64 -5.96 0.36
C LYS A 291 -13.30 -7.25 -0.10
N LEU A 292 -13.26 -7.53 -1.40
CA LEU A 292 -13.74 -8.79 -1.95
C LEU A 292 -12.94 -9.99 -1.41
N ASN A 293 -11.60 -9.92 -1.41
CA ASN A 293 -10.74 -10.97 -0.86
C ASN A 293 -10.97 -11.19 0.64
N ASP A 294 -11.16 -10.13 1.41
CA ASP A 294 -11.43 -10.20 2.85
C ASP A 294 -12.81 -10.81 3.12
N LEU A 295 -13.82 -10.49 2.30
CA LEU A 295 -15.13 -11.14 2.38
C LEU A 295 -15.04 -12.65 2.07
N ILE A 296 -14.22 -13.06 1.09
CA ILE A 296 -13.97 -14.48 0.78
C ILE A 296 -13.30 -15.18 1.98
N LYS A 297 -12.25 -14.60 2.55
CA LYS A 297 -11.55 -15.15 3.73
C LYS A 297 -12.53 -15.29 4.90
N ARG A 298 -13.32 -14.26 5.16
CA ARG A 298 -14.34 -14.24 6.21
C ARG A 298 -15.41 -15.33 5.99
N ALA A 299 -15.87 -15.51 4.76
CA ALA A 299 -16.86 -16.53 4.42
C ALA A 299 -16.33 -17.95 4.66
N ARG A 300 -15.07 -18.23 4.27
CA ARG A 300 -14.42 -19.53 4.55
C ARG A 300 -14.31 -19.77 6.05
N LEU A 301 -13.83 -18.78 6.81
CA LEU A 301 -13.72 -18.88 8.26
C LEU A 301 -15.09 -19.09 8.93
N ALA A 302 -16.14 -18.40 8.47
CA ALA A 302 -17.50 -18.57 8.98
C ALA A 302 -18.07 -19.98 8.71
N LYS A 303 -17.78 -20.57 7.54
CA LYS A 303 -18.13 -21.96 7.24
C LYS A 303 -17.40 -22.94 8.18
N VAL A 304 -16.09 -22.77 8.35
CA VAL A 304 -15.29 -23.61 9.25
C VAL A 304 -15.81 -23.51 10.69
N HIS A 305 -16.07 -22.30 11.15
CA HIS A 305 -16.68 -22.05 12.46
C HIS A 305 -18.04 -22.74 12.62
N ALA A 306 -18.91 -22.68 11.60
CA ALA A 306 -20.18 -23.38 11.61
C ALA A 306 -20.03 -24.90 11.76
N TYR A 307 -19.06 -25.53 11.09
CA TYR A 307 -18.74 -26.95 11.26
C TYR A 307 -18.23 -27.26 12.67
N ILE A 308 -17.32 -26.44 13.21
CA ILE A 308 -16.77 -26.62 14.57
C ILE A 308 -17.90 -26.56 15.60
N ILE A 309 -18.70 -25.50 15.60
CA ILE A 309 -19.80 -25.31 16.55
C ILE A 309 -20.83 -26.45 16.44
N SER A 310 -21.14 -26.88 15.22
CA SER A 310 -22.07 -27.99 14.98
C SER A 310 -21.54 -29.34 15.46
N ALA A 311 -20.25 -29.62 15.25
CA ALA A 311 -19.60 -30.84 15.73
C ALA A 311 -19.58 -30.88 17.27
N LEU A 312 -19.21 -29.76 17.91
CA LEU A 312 -19.27 -29.63 19.37
C LEU A 312 -20.69 -29.84 19.90
N ARG A 313 -21.70 -29.29 19.21
CA ARG A 313 -23.11 -29.50 19.59
C ARG A 313 -23.54 -30.97 19.47
N LYS A 314 -23.12 -31.64 18.40
CA LYS A 314 -23.47 -33.05 18.11
C LYS A 314 -22.94 -34.00 19.20
N ASP A 315 -21.77 -33.72 19.74
CA ASP A 315 -21.10 -34.58 20.74
C ASP A 315 -21.49 -34.25 22.20
N MET A 316 -22.34 -33.24 22.42
CA MET A 316 -22.80 -32.87 23.75
C MET A 316 -23.93 -33.79 24.27
N PRO A 317 -23.83 -34.30 25.51
CA PRO A 317 -24.89 -35.11 26.12
C PRO A 317 -26.10 -34.24 26.50
N THR A 318 -27.29 -34.82 26.38
CA THR A 318 -28.56 -34.11 26.61
C THR A 318 -28.88 -33.91 28.10
N VAL A 319 -28.48 -34.84 28.98
CA VAL A 319 -28.97 -34.87 30.38
C VAL A 319 -27.84 -34.73 31.42
N PHE A 320 -26.83 -35.61 31.46
CA PHE A 320 -25.77 -35.61 32.49
C PHE A 320 -24.35 -35.52 31.90
N GLY A 321 -23.38 -35.09 32.70
CA GLY A 321 -21.95 -35.09 32.31
C GLY A 321 -21.51 -33.94 31.38
N LYS A 322 -22.33 -32.90 31.23
CA LYS A 322 -22.12 -31.78 30.29
C LYS A 322 -20.79 -31.06 30.51
N ASP A 323 -20.45 -30.73 31.76
CA ASP A 323 -19.22 -29.99 32.07
C ASP A 323 -17.95 -30.81 31.83
N ALA A 324 -17.99 -32.10 32.16
CA ALA A 324 -16.89 -33.02 31.90
C ALA A 324 -16.69 -33.18 30.38
N LYS A 325 -17.77 -33.38 29.62
CA LYS A 325 -17.70 -33.52 28.16
C LYS A 325 -17.24 -32.23 27.49
N LYS A 326 -17.71 -31.06 27.93
CA LYS A 326 -17.21 -29.76 27.43
C LYS A 326 -15.70 -29.64 27.59
N LYS A 327 -15.16 -29.95 28.78
CA LYS A 327 -13.70 -29.90 29.02
C LYS A 327 -12.94 -30.90 28.14
N GLU A 328 -13.48 -32.09 27.93
CA GLU A 328 -12.92 -33.10 27.04
C GLU A 328 -12.89 -32.62 25.58
N LEU A 329 -14.00 -32.08 25.07
CA LEU A 329 -14.11 -31.56 23.71
C LEU A 329 -13.15 -30.39 23.45
N ILE A 330 -13.01 -29.46 24.40
CA ILE A 330 -12.05 -28.35 24.30
C ILE A 330 -10.62 -28.89 24.25
N LYS A 331 -10.28 -29.85 25.13
CA LYS A 331 -8.95 -30.47 25.15
C LYS A 331 -8.62 -31.19 23.84
N ASN A 332 -9.61 -31.85 23.24
CA ASN A 332 -9.45 -32.63 22.02
C ASN A 332 -9.80 -31.84 20.74
N LEU A 333 -9.92 -30.52 20.80
CA LEU A 333 -10.34 -29.68 19.68
C LEU A 333 -9.49 -29.88 18.41
N GLY A 334 -8.18 -30.14 18.56
CA GLY A 334 -7.30 -30.43 17.43
C GLY A 334 -7.72 -31.67 16.63
N GLN A 335 -8.19 -32.72 17.32
CA GLN A 335 -8.70 -33.92 16.63
C GLN A 335 -10.01 -33.63 15.90
N ILE A 336 -10.84 -32.76 16.46
CA ILE A 336 -12.08 -32.29 15.82
C ILE A 336 -11.74 -31.51 14.54
N TYR A 337 -10.71 -30.67 14.58
CA TYR A 337 -10.23 -29.95 13.39
C TYR A 337 -9.75 -30.93 12.32
N ASP A 338 -8.90 -31.90 12.67
CA ASP A 338 -8.42 -32.93 11.74
C ASP A 338 -9.57 -33.72 11.10
N GLN A 339 -10.61 -34.03 11.87
CA GLN A 339 -11.79 -34.72 11.37
C GLN A 339 -12.56 -33.84 10.37
N ILE A 340 -12.89 -32.60 10.75
CA ILE A 340 -13.60 -31.64 9.88
C ILE A 340 -12.81 -31.39 8.60
N GLN A 341 -11.49 -31.27 8.70
CA GLN A 341 -10.60 -31.06 7.57
C GLN A 341 -10.72 -32.19 6.53
N ARG A 342 -10.72 -33.45 6.99
CA ARG A 342 -10.82 -34.62 6.11
C ARG A 342 -12.23 -34.80 5.55
N GLU A 343 -13.25 -34.63 6.39
CA GLU A 343 -14.66 -34.85 6.01
C GLU A 343 -15.15 -33.82 4.99
N HIS A 344 -14.73 -32.56 5.13
CA HIS A 344 -15.18 -31.45 4.31
C HIS A 344 -14.13 -30.91 3.32
N GLN A 345 -12.94 -31.53 3.26
CA GLN A 345 -11.84 -31.16 2.35
C GLN A 345 -11.42 -29.68 2.47
N ILE A 346 -11.29 -29.21 3.71
CA ILE A 346 -10.96 -27.81 4.01
C ILE A 346 -9.44 -27.66 4.16
N SER A 347 -8.88 -26.51 3.75
CA SER A 347 -7.46 -26.22 3.96
C SER A 347 -7.16 -26.01 5.45
N PRO A 348 -6.02 -26.50 5.98
CA PRO A 348 -5.58 -26.18 7.35
C PRO A 348 -5.54 -24.67 7.64
N GLY A 349 -5.22 -23.86 6.62
CA GLY A 349 -5.11 -22.41 6.76
C GLY A 349 -6.43 -21.67 6.95
N ASP A 350 -7.58 -22.32 6.71
CA ASP A 350 -8.90 -21.73 6.93
C ASP A 350 -9.38 -21.92 8.39
N PHE A 351 -8.67 -22.72 9.19
CA PHE A 351 -9.02 -22.95 10.60
C PHE A 351 -8.51 -21.82 11.50
N PRO A 352 -9.30 -21.41 12.51
CA PRO A 352 -8.86 -20.43 13.49
C PRO A 352 -7.78 -21.00 14.40
N ASP A 353 -6.99 -20.12 15.02
CA ASP A 353 -5.97 -20.54 15.98
C ASP A 353 -6.56 -21.42 17.08
N LEU A 354 -5.96 -22.59 17.28
CA LEU A 354 -6.48 -23.62 18.15
C LEU A 354 -6.52 -23.16 19.61
N LYS A 355 -5.48 -22.45 20.09
CA LYS A 355 -5.42 -22.00 21.48
C LYS A 355 -6.45 -20.91 21.75
N LYS A 356 -6.52 -19.91 20.86
CA LYS A 356 -7.51 -18.82 20.94
C LYS A 356 -8.94 -19.37 20.92
N MET A 357 -9.21 -20.37 20.08
CA MET A 357 -10.53 -21.01 20.03
C MET A 357 -10.82 -21.81 21.32
N GLN A 358 -9.84 -22.55 21.86
CA GLN A 358 -10.00 -23.26 23.13
C GLN A 358 -10.35 -22.32 24.28
N GLU A 359 -9.64 -21.20 24.39
CA GLU A 359 -9.88 -20.16 25.39
C GLU A 359 -11.29 -19.57 25.25
N ASN A 360 -11.68 -19.13 24.05
CA ASN A 360 -13.01 -18.57 23.78
C ASN A 360 -14.14 -19.57 24.10
N LEU A 361 -13.97 -20.84 23.73
CA LEU A 361 -14.96 -21.89 23.99
C LEU A 361 -15.19 -22.14 25.49
N THR A 362 -14.22 -21.85 26.37
CA THR A 362 -14.43 -22.02 27.82
C THR A 362 -15.55 -21.15 28.36
N HIS A 363 -15.80 -19.99 27.75
CA HIS A 363 -16.81 -19.01 28.18
C HIS A 363 -18.21 -19.27 27.60
N HIS A 364 -18.37 -20.28 26.75
CA HIS A 364 -19.62 -20.55 26.04
C HIS A 364 -20.33 -21.82 26.53
N ASP A 365 -21.67 -21.83 26.45
CA ASP A 365 -22.49 -23.01 26.78
C ASP A 365 -22.78 -23.83 25.53
N PHE A 366 -22.14 -24.99 25.41
CA PHE A 366 -22.24 -25.84 24.22
C PHE A 366 -23.64 -26.44 24.03
N THR A 367 -24.50 -26.42 25.06
CA THR A 367 -25.88 -26.87 24.91
C THR A 367 -26.77 -25.89 24.15
N LYS A 368 -26.35 -24.61 24.11
CA LYS A 368 -27.03 -23.54 23.36
C LYS A 368 -26.58 -23.45 21.90
N PHE A 369 -25.54 -24.18 21.53
CA PHE A 369 -25.09 -24.23 20.14
C PHE A 369 -26.15 -24.83 19.23
N ASN A 370 -26.20 -24.30 18.01
CA ASN A 370 -27.12 -24.74 16.99
C ASN A 370 -26.57 -25.96 16.24
N PRO A 371 -27.43 -26.91 15.84
CA PRO A 371 -27.02 -28.01 14.98
C PRO A 371 -26.68 -27.50 13.57
N LEU A 372 -26.05 -28.37 12.77
CA LEU A 372 -25.70 -28.04 11.39
C LEU A 372 -26.96 -27.76 10.55
N LYS A 373 -26.95 -26.65 9.80
CA LYS A 373 -27.98 -26.26 8.84
C LYS A 373 -27.38 -26.24 7.44
N PRO A 374 -27.47 -27.35 6.68
CA PRO A 374 -26.86 -27.47 5.35
C PRO A 374 -27.25 -26.34 4.40
N ARG A 375 -28.52 -25.91 4.43
CA ARG A 375 -29.03 -24.82 3.59
C ARG A 375 -28.28 -23.49 3.76
N LEU A 376 -27.83 -23.14 4.97
CA LEU A 376 -27.06 -21.89 5.17
C LEU A 376 -25.65 -22.01 4.57
N LEU A 377 -25.05 -23.20 4.64
CA LEU A 377 -23.74 -23.47 4.04
C LEU A 377 -23.83 -23.47 2.52
N GLU A 378 -24.85 -24.11 1.94
CA GLU A 378 -25.11 -24.12 0.49
C GLU A 378 -25.26 -22.71 -0.08
N VAL A 379 -25.90 -21.79 0.66
CA VAL A 379 -26.02 -20.37 0.26
C VAL A 379 -24.66 -19.70 0.20
N VAL A 380 -23.78 -19.94 1.17
CA VAL A 380 -22.42 -19.38 1.19
C VAL A 380 -21.52 -20.06 0.14
N ASP A 381 -21.73 -21.35 -0.15
CA ASP A 381 -21.03 -22.05 -1.24
C ASP A 381 -21.41 -21.48 -2.61
N LYS A 382 -22.71 -21.27 -2.85
CA LYS A 382 -23.19 -20.62 -4.07
C LYS A 382 -22.65 -19.18 -4.17
N MET A 383 -22.60 -18.47 -3.05
CA MET A 383 -22.00 -17.13 -2.99
C MET A 383 -20.55 -17.13 -3.47
N LEU A 384 -19.72 -18.02 -2.93
CA LEU A 384 -18.31 -18.12 -3.29
C LEU A 384 -18.08 -18.58 -4.73
N ALA A 385 -18.92 -19.48 -5.25
CA ALA A 385 -18.77 -20.06 -6.59
C ALA A 385 -19.30 -19.16 -7.71
N GLU A 386 -20.44 -18.49 -7.51
CA GLU A 386 -21.14 -17.76 -8.56
C GLU A 386 -21.11 -16.25 -8.36
N ASP A 387 -21.50 -15.76 -7.18
CA ASP A 387 -21.72 -14.32 -6.96
C ASP A 387 -20.40 -13.56 -6.92
N ILE A 388 -19.38 -14.12 -6.25
CA ILE A 388 -18.04 -13.54 -6.23
C ILE A 388 -17.44 -13.49 -7.63
N ALA A 389 -17.63 -14.53 -8.45
CA ALA A 389 -17.13 -14.56 -9.82
C ALA A 389 -17.75 -13.44 -10.69
N LYS A 390 -19.06 -13.18 -10.50
CA LYS A 390 -19.76 -12.07 -11.18
C LYS A 390 -19.21 -10.72 -10.75
N LEU A 391 -18.97 -10.50 -9.45
CA LEU A 391 -18.36 -9.26 -8.96
C LEU A 391 -16.94 -9.05 -9.50
N MET A 392 -16.13 -10.11 -9.53
CA MET A 392 -14.77 -10.05 -10.10
C MET A 392 -14.77 -9.63 -11.56
N ALA A 393 -15.78 -10.04 -12.34
CA ALA A 393 -15.92 -9.62 -13.74
C ALA A 393 -16.27 -8.14 -13.90
N MET A 394 -16.86 -7.50 -12.89
CA MET A 394 -17.22 -6.07 -12.92
C MET A 394 -16.03 -5.14 -12.62
N ILE A 395 -15.03 -5.63 -11.87
CA ILE A 395 -13.90 -4.81 -11.40
C ILE A 395 -13.08 -4.19 -12.55
N PRO A 396 -12.65 -4.95 -13.59
CA PRO A 396 -11.93 -4.35 -14.71
C PRO A 396 -12.76 -3.29 -15.45
N HIS A 397 -14.08 -3.45 -15.51
CA HIS A 397 -14.98 -2.50 -16.17
C HIS A 397 -15.15 -1.20 -15.36
N GLU A 398 -15.16 -1.27 -14.02
CA GLU A 398 -15.11 -0.07 -13.16
C GLU A 398 -13.79 0.70 -13.31
N GLU A 399 -12.67 -0.01 -13.45
CA GLU A 399 -11.34 0.59 -13.66
C GLU A 399 -11.22 1.35 -14.98
N ILE A 400 -11.94 0.92 -16.01
CA ILE A 400 -11.98 1.57 -17.34
C ILE A 400 -12.99 2.73 -17.36
N SER A 401 -14.09 2.63 -16.59
CA SER A 401 -15.20 3.59 -16.61
C SER A 401 -14.94 4.83 -15.73
N ASN A 402 -14.15 4.67 -14.65
CA ASN A 402 -13.66 5.80 -13.87
C ASN A 402 -12.44 6.41 -14.60
N THR A 403 -12.67 7.58 -15.18
CA THR A 403 -11.70 8.52 -15.81
C THR A 403 -10.21 8.27 -15.53
N THR A 404 -9.39 8.50 -16.56
CA THR A 404 -7.91 8.50 -16.73
C THR A 404 -7.05 9.13 -15.61
N GLU A 405 -7.61 9.48 -14.47
CA GLU A 405 -7.19 10.60 -13.67
C GLU A 405 -7.29 10.17 -12.18
N PRO A 406 -6.17 10.06 -11.43
CA PRO A 406 -6.07 9.30 -10.18
C PRO A 406 -7.02 9.78 -9.07
N LEU A 407 -7.53 8.87 -8.23
CA LEU A 407 -8.47 9.19 -7.13
C LEU A 407 -7.82 9.99 -5.98
N ILE A 408 -6.52 9.85 -5.79
CA ILE A 408 -5.72 10.65 -4.85
C ILE A 408 -4.99 11.72 -5.65
N ARG A 409 -5.28 13.00 -5.35
CA ARG A 409 -4.69 14.17 -6.01
C ARG A 409 -4.40 15.27 -5.01
N GLY A 410 -3.59 16.24 -5.43
CA GLY A 410 -3.18 17.39 -4.64
C GLY A 410 -2.24 17.01 -3.49
N GLY A 411 -1.78 18.00 -2.74
CA GLY A 411 -0.69 17.80 -1.78
C GLY A 411 0.55 17.26 -2.47
N ALA A 412 1.35 16.45 -1.76
CA ALA A 412 2.61 15.92 -2.27
C ALA A 412 2.46 14.98 -3.49
N PHE A 413 1.23 14.63 -3.87
CA PHE A 413 0.93 13.75 -4.99
C PHE A 413 0.83 14.47 -6.34
N GLU A 414 0.84 15.80 -6.37
CA GLU A 414 0.68 16.58 -7.61
C GLU A 414 1.89 16.45 -8.56
N GLY A 415 3.10 16.24 -8.00
CA GLY A 415 4.35 16.05 -8.75
C GLY A 415 4.70 14.59 -9.07
N VAL A 416 3.81 13.63 -8.80
CA VAL A 416 4.11 12.21 -9.05
C VAL A 416 4.07 11.92 -10.55
N GLU A 417 5.20 11.51 -11.12
CA GLU A 417 5.41 11.35 -12.56
C GLU A 417 5.08 12.61 -13.39
N ASP A 418 5.18 13.81 -12.80
CA ASP A 418 4.98 15.04 -13.56
C ASP A 418 6.08 15.17 -14.63
N GLN A 419 5.71 14.90 -15.88
CA GLN A 419 6.56 15.03 -17.04
C GLN A 419 6.43 16.41 -17.70
N ILE A 420 5.60 17.31 -17.18
CA ILE A 420 5.23 18.61 -17.80
C ILE A 420 5.88 19.79 -17.07
N SER A 421 5.98 19.75 -15.73
CA SER A 421 6.61 20.79 -14.93
C SER A 421 8.14 20.79 -15.06
N PRO A 422 8.81 21.96 -15.12
CA PRO A 422 10.28 22.08 -15.10
C PRO A 422 10.94 21.48 -13.85
N PHE A 423 10.17 21.16 -12.81
CA PHE A 423 10.64 20.50 -11.59
C PHE A 423 10.22 19.02 -11.50
N GLY A 424 9.76 18.45 -12.62
CA GLY A 424 9.31 17.08 -12.74
C GLY A 424 10.40 16.05 -12.46
N TYR A 425 9.99 14.85 -12.03
CA TYR A 425 10.90 13.75 -11.72
C TYR A 425 11.82 13.43 -12.92
N LYS A 426 13.14 13.34 -12.67
CA LYS A 426 14.23 13.18 -13.67
C LYS A 426 14.47 14.34 -14.65
N ARG A 427 13.80 15.49 -14.49
CA ARG A 427 14.12 16.67 -15.33
C ARG A 427 15.51 17.22 -15.03
N GLY A 428 16.21 17.65 -16.07
CA GLY A 428 17.59 18.15 -15.97
C GLY A 428 18.66 17.06 -15.99
N GLU A 429 18.30 15.79 -16.21
CA GLU A 429 19.24 14.66 -16.26
C GLU A 429 19.14 13.87 -17.57
N GLY A 430 20.23 13.18 -17.94
CA GLY A 430 20.29 12.37 -19.15
C GLY A 430 19.88 13.16 -20.39
N ILE A 431 18.79 12.74 -21.03
CA ILE A 431 18.24 13.40 -22.22
C ILE A 431 17.58 14.75 -21.92
N ASP A 432 17.06 14.94 -20.71
CA ASP A 432 16.47 16.21 -20.27
C ASP A 432 17.52 17.18 -19.69
N ALA A 433 18.80 16.81 -19.73
CA ALA A 433 19.89 17.68 -19.30
C ALA A 433 19.91 18.97 -20.15
N GLY A 434 19.89 20.12 -19.47
CA GLY A 434 19.82 21.44 -20.10
C GLY A 434 18.46 21.81 -20.71
N ALA A 435 17.40 21.03 -20.45
CA ALA A 435 16.04 21.44 -20.79
C ALA A 435 15.68 22.73 -20.03
N GLY A 436 15.35 23.79 -20.76
CA GLY A 436 15.09 25.12 -20.20
C GLY A 436 16.33 25.99 -19.93
N GLU A 437 17.54 25.48 -20.17
CA GLU A 437 18.74 26.33 -20.20
C GLU A 437 18.74 27.17 -21.50
N PRO A 438 19.17 28.45 -21.45
CA PRO A 438 19.23 29.31 -22.64
C PRO A 438 20.33 28.86 -23.62
N GLU A 439 21.35 28.17 -23.12
CA GLU A 439 22.45 27.64 -23.91
C GLU A 439 22.29 26.15 -24.18
N TRP A 440 22.79 25.70 -25.33
CA TRP A 440 22.74 24.28 -25.69
C TRP A 440 23.69 23.46 -24.80
N ILE A 441 23.15 22.48 -24.07
CA ILE A 441 23.89 21.70 -23.06
C ILE A 441 25.20 21.09 -23.59
N VAL A 442 25.20 20.68 -24.86
CA VAL A 442 26.34 20.07 -25.54
C VAL A 442 27.54 21.02 -25.60
N ASN A 443 27.31 22.34 -25.59
CA ASN A 443 28.38 23.36 -25.57
C ASN A 443 29.29 23.25 -24.35
N LYS A 444 28.82 22.68 -23.21
CA LYS A 444 29.65 22.50 -22.00
C LYS A 444 30.85 21.59 -22.25
N GLU A 445 30.71 20.59 -23.12
CA GLU A 445 31.78 19.63 -23.46
C GLU A 445 32.26 19.71 -24.92
N ARG A 446 31.69 20.63 -25.71
CA ARG A 446 31.95 20.78 -27.14
C ARG A 446 33.43 20.85 -27.51
N TYR A 447 34.25 21.51 -26.69
CA TYR A 447 35.70 21.58 -26.93
C TYR A 447 36.37 20.19 -27.01
N LYS A 448 35.87 19.17 -26.30
CA LYS A 448 36.38 17.79 -26.40
C LYS A 448 35.96 17.16 -27.72
N TYR A 449 34.70 17.37 -28.10
CA TYR A 449 34.09 16.76 -29.28
C TYR A 449 34.64 17.38 -30.57
N ASP A 450 34.87 18.70 -30.62
CA ASP A 450 35.48 19.38 -31.75
C ASP A 450 36.90 18.84 -32.02
N ASN A 451 37.70 18.63 -30.97
CA ASN A 451 39.04 18.02 -31.13
C ASN A 451 38.98 16.59 -31.71
N MET A 452 37.98 15.80 -31.30
CA MET A 452 37.74 14.47 -31.86
C MET A 452 37.28 14.56 -33.32
N PHE A 453 36.35 15.47 -33.62
CA PHE A 453 35.82 15.71 -34.96
C PHE A 453 36.93 16.06 -35.95
N GLU A 454 37.79 17.03 -35.61
CA GLU A 454 38.92 17.43 -36.44
C GLU A 454 39.90 16.27 -36.69
N SER A 455 40.13 15.41 -35.68
CA SER A 455 41.01 14.25 -35.83
C SER A 455 40.51 13.19 -36.82
N LEU A 456 39.20 13.21 -37.13
CA LEU A 456 38.58 12.30 -38.10
C LEU A 456 38.70 12.80 -39.56
N GLY A 457 39.27 13.99 -39.77
CA GLY A 457 39.54 14.54 -41.11
C GLY A 457 38.27 14.96 -41.86
N PRO A 458 37.50 15.93 -41.36
CA PRO A 458 36.30 16.41 -42.04
C PRO A 458 36.64 16.99 -43.42
N THR A 459 35.78 16.70 -44.41
CA THR A 459 35.85 17.29 -45.75
C THR A 459 34.64 18.22 -45.90
N ASP A 460 34.87 19.47 -46.31
CA ASP A 460 33.83 20.51 -46.37
C ASP A 460 33.03 20.69 -45.07
N GLY A 461 33.71 20.52 -43.92
CA GLY A 461 33.10 20.67 -42.60
C GLY A 461 32.22 19.50 -42.15
N LYS A 462 32.27 18.37 -42.86
CA LYS A 462 31.49 17.15 -42.54
C LYS A 462 32.34 15.90 -42.52
N ILE A 463 31.97 14.92 -41.69
CA ILE A 463 32.56 13.58 -41.69
C ILE A 463 31.59 12.56 -42.29
N THR A 464 32.15 11.53 -42.94
CA THR A 464 31.35 10.42 -43.49
C THR A 464 30.76 9.56 -42.38
N GLY A 465 29.61 8.92 -42.62
CA GLY A 465 29.05 7.96 -41.68
C GLY A 465 29.97 6.78 -41.35
N ALA A 466 30.89 6.40 -42.26
CA ALA A 466 31.91 5.40 -41.99
C ALA A 466 32.95 5.87 -40.95
N ALA A 467 33.42 7.12 -41.08
CA ALA A 467 34.35 7.73 -40.13
C ALA A 467 33.71 7.92 -38.75
N ALA A 468 32.50 8.48 -38.72
CA ALA A 468 31.72 8.63 -37.50
C ALA A 468 31.47 7.28 -36.80
N LYS A 469 31.02 6.27 -37.54
CA LYS A 469 30.80 4.91 -37.01
C LYS A 469 32.07 4.32 -36.40
N SER A 470 33.22 4.51 -37.04
CA SER A 470 34.51 4.03 -36.51
C SER A 470 34.84 4.64 -35.16
N GLU A 471 34.47 5.90 -34.92
CA GLU A 471 34.64 6.55 -33.62
C GLU A 471 33.60 6.07 -32.61
N MET A 472 32.32 6.07 -33.00
CA MET A 472 31.19 5.68 -32.12
C MET A 472 31.33 4.25 -31.57
N ILE A 473 31.88 3.31 -32.35
CA ILE A 473 32.10 1.91 -31.90
C ILE A 473 33.08 1.83 -30.72
N LYS A 474 33.99 2.80 -30.56
CA LYS A 474 34.94 2.82 -29.44
C LYS A 474 34.26 2.97 -28.07
N SER A 475 33.03 3.47 -28.03
CA SER A 475 32.18 3.51 -26.83
C SER A 475 31.80 2.13 -26.28
N LYS A 476 31.95 1.07 -27.10
CA LYS A 476 31.55 -0.31 -26.79
C LYS A 476 30.05 -0.51 -26.57
N LEU A 477 29.22 0.46 -26.99
CA LEU A 477 27.77 0.30 -27.00
C LEU A 477 27.33 -0.70 -28.10
N PRO A 478 26.20 -1.42 -27.91
CA PRO A 478 25.65 -2.30 -28.93
C PRO A 478 25.36 -1.56 -30.25
N ASN A 479 25.56 -2.21 -31.40
CA ASN A 479 25.31 -1.62 -32.72
C ASN A 479 23.85 -1.12 -32.89
N SER A 480 22.88 -1.77 -32.25
CA SER A 480 21.48 -1.31 -32.25
C SER A 480 21.31 0.06 -31.59
N VAL A 481 22.03 0.30 -30.49
CA VAL A 481 22.04 1.57 -29.76
C VAL A 481 22.77 2.64 -30.57
N LEU A 482 23.95 2.33 -31.11
CA LEU A 482 24.70 3.26 -31.97
C LEU A 482 23.91 3.66 -33.21
N GLY A 483 23.17 2.73 -33.81
CA GLY A 483 22.26 3.01 -34.91
C GLY A 483 21.11 3.94 -34.53
N LYS A 484 20.59 3.85 -33.29
CA LYS A 484 19.60 4.79 -32.76
C LYS A 484 20.21 6.18 -32.56
N ILE A 485 21.41 6.26 -31.98
CA ILE A 485 22.13 7.53 -31.78
C ILE A 485 22.41 8.22 -33.12
N TRP A 486 22.87 7.47 -34.13
CA TRP A 486 23.08 8.00 -35.49
C TRP A 486 21.81 8.68 -36.02
N LYS A 487 20.67 7.98 -35.96
CA LYS A 487 19.38 8.52 -36.45
C LYS A 487 18.91 9.77 -35.71
N LEU A 488 19.29 9.94 -34.45
CA LEU A 488 18.96 11.11 -33.65
C LEU A 488 19.92 12.28 -33.92
N ALA A 489 21.18 11.99 -34.24
CA ALA A 489 22.24 12.98 -34.44
C ALA A 489 22.28 13.53 -35.87
N ASP A 490 22.10 12.68 -36.88
CA ASP A 490 21.96 13.03 -38.31
C ASP A 490 20.60 13.70 -38.55
N TYR A 491 20.49 14.96 -38.11
CA TYR A 491 19.23 15.68 -37.98
C TYR A 491 18.72 16.14 -39.35
N ASP A 492 19.62 16.56 -40.24
CA ASP A 492 19.28 16.91 -41.62
C ASP A 492 19.21 15.70 -42.58
N LYS A 493 19.58 14.50 -42.11
CA LYS A 493 19.44 13.20 -42.79
C LYS A 493 20.23 13.13 -44.09
N ASP A 494 21.35 13.82 -44.15
CA ASP A 494 22.20 13.83 -45.35
C ASP A 494 23.20 12.65 -45.40
N GLY A 495 23.29 11.88 -44.31
CA GLY A 495 24.18 10.71 -44.19
C GLY A 495 25.61 11.04 -43.79
N PHE A 496 25.88 12.30 -43.46
CA PHE A 496 27.13 12.82 -42.91
C PHE A 496 26.85 13.41 -41.52
N LEU A 497 27.90 13.77 -40.79
CA LEU A 497 27.75 14.56 -39.56
C LEU A 497 28.61 15.81 -39.69
N ASP A 498 28.02 16.98 -39.44
CA ASP A 498 28.79 18.19 -39.16
C ASP A 498 29.28 18.22 -37.70
N ALA A 499 30.01 19.27 -37.32
CA ALA A 499 30.58 19.39 -35.97
C ALA A 499 29.53 19.44 -34.85
N ASP A 500 28.36 20.05 -35.10
CA ASP A 500 27.28 20.11 -34.13
C ASP A 500 26.62 18.72 -33.98
N GLU A 501 26.33 18.05 -35.09
CA GLU A 501 25.72 16.72 -35.09
C GLU A 501 26.65 15.66 -34.49
N PHE A 502 27.94 15.74 -34.77
CA PHE A 502 28.91 14.86 -34.14
C PHE A 502 29.00 15.10 -32.63
N SER A 503 28.99 16.37 -32.20
CA SER A 503 28.95 16.73 -30.78
C SER A 503 27.68 16.21 -30.09
N LEU A 504 26.53 16.29 -30.77
CA LEU A 504 25.28 15.70 -30.31
C LEU A 504 25.37 14.18 -30.20
N ALA A 505 25.96 13.50 -31.19
CA ALA A 505 26.17 12.05 -31.15
C ALA A 505 27.03 11.63 -29.96
N MET A 506 28.12 12.36 -29.68
CA MET A 506 28.99 12.09 -28.53
C MET A 506 28.28 12.34 -27.20
N HIS A 507 27.48 13.41 -27.11
CA HIS A 507 26.66 13.68 -25.94
C HIS A 507 25.65 12.56 -25.67
N LEU A 508 24.92 12.09 -26.70
CA LEU A 508 23.97 10.97 -26.58
C LEU A 508 24.65 9.65 -26.21
N ILE A 509 25.89 9.42 -26.68
CA ILE A 509 26.70 8.28 -26.22
C ILE A 509 26.97 8.40 -24.73
N ASN A 510 27.39 9.56 -24.25
CA ASN A 510 27.66 9.78 -22.82
C ASN A 510 26.40 9.59 -21.98
N VAL A 511 25.26 10.14 -22.41
CA VAL A 511 23.96 9.92 -21.75
C VAL A 511 23.64 8.42 -21.63
N LYS A 512 23.90 7.64 -22.69
CA LYS A 512 23.65 6.19 -22.65
C LYS A 512 24.67 5.43 -21.80
N LEU A 513 25.93 5.86 -21.77
CA LEU A 513 26.97 5.28 -20.91
C LEU A 513 26.71 5.56 -19.42
N GLU A 514 26.07 6.69 -19.09
CA GLU A 514 25.61 7.03 -17.75
C GLU A 514 24.37 6.23 -17.31
N GLY A 515 23.80 5.42 -18.21
CA GLY A 515 22.71 4.50 -17.91
C GLY A 515 21.31 5.03 -18.21
N TYR A 516 21.20 6.21 -18.83
CA TYR A 516 19.90 6.75 -19.24
C TYR A 516 19.44 6.17 -20.58
N ASP A 517 18.13 6.19 -20.83
CA ASP A 517 17.56 5.75 -22.10
C ASP A 517 17.54 6.87 -23.13
N LEU A 518 17.71 6.48 -24.40
CA LEU A 518 17.65 7.39 -25.54
C LEU A 518 16.18 7.63 -25.93
N PRO A 519 15.79 8.86 -26.31
CA PRO A 519 14.42 9.17 -26.66
C PRO A 519 14.07 8.57 -28.03
N GLU A 520 12.79 8.46 -28.36
CA GLU A 520 12.37 8.03 -29.71
C GLU A 520 12.61 9.13 -30.76
N GLU A 521 12.40 10.38 -30.35
CA GLU A 521 12.62 11.58 -31.16
C GLU A 521 13.53 12.56 -30.40
N LEU A 522 14.31 13.38 -31.13
CA LEU A 522 15.24 14.31 -30.51
C LEU A 522 14.46 15.49 -29.87
N PRO A 523 14.57 15.72 -28.54
CA PRO A 523 13.93 16.85 -27.90
C PRO A 523 14.44 18.20 -28.42
N GLU A 524 13.57 19.22 -28.44
CA GLU A 524 13.87 20.54 -29.00
C GLU A 524 15.11 21.20 -28.37
N HIS A 525 15.32 21.05 -27.06
CA HIS A 525 16.47 21.63 -26.37
C HIS A 525 17.80 20.96 -26.76
N LEU A 526 17.78 19.74 -27.28
CA LEU A 526 18.95 19.04 -27.80
C LEU A 526 19.20 19.27 -29.28
N VAL A 527 18.25 19.85 -30.03
CA VAL A 527 18.44 20.20 -31.44
C VAL A 527 19.60 21.21 -31.56
N PRO A 528 20.57 20.97 -32.47
CA PRO A 528 21.64 21.92 -32.74
C PRO A 528 21.12 23.34 -32.98
N PRO A 529 21.63 24.37 -32.29
CA PRO A 529 21.09 25.73 -32.35
C PRO A 529 20.96 26.29 -33.78
N VAL A 530 21.93 25.97 -34.65
CA VAL A 530 21.94 26.43 -36.06
C VAL A 530 20.83 25.78 -36.89
N LYS A 531 20.36 24.60 -36.47
CA LYS A 531 19.31 23.82 -37.15
C LYS A 531 17.91 24.08 -36.57
N ARG A 532 17.79 24.83 -35.47
CA ARG A 532 16.50 25.25 -34.89
C ARG A 532 15.80 26.22 -35.85
N GLY A 533 14.69 25.79 -36.44
CA GLY A 533 13.87 26.62 -37.34
C GLY A 533 14.14 26.46 -38.85
N MET A 534 15.07 25.59 -39.27
CA MET A 534 15.24 25.26 -40.70
C MET A 534 14.26 24.18 -41.20
N TYR A 535 13.57 23.49 -40.29
CA TYR A 535 12.65 22.38 -40.59
C TYR A 535 11.32 22.46 -39.79
N ALA A 536 10.90 23.67 -39.40
CA ALA A 536 9.60 23.90 -38.76
C ALA A 536 8.45 23.91 -39.77
#